data_AF-A0A9X1L5U8-F1
#
_entry.id   AF-A0A9X1L5U8-F1
#
_cell.length_a   1.000
_cell.length_b   1.000
_cell.length_c   1.000
_cell.angle_alpha   90.00
_cell.angle_beta   90.00
_cell.angle_gamma   90.00
#
_symmetry.space_group_name_H-M   'P 1'
#
loop_
_entity.id
_entity.type
_entity.pdbx_description
1 polymer ?
#
loop_
_entity_poly.entity_id
_entity_poly.type
_entity_poly.pdbx_seq_one_letter_code
_entity_poly.pdbx_strand_id
1 'polypeptide(L)'
;MEIVGFVAAFLTTAAFLPQVYQTWKTKDVTSLSMPMLTMFFVGIILWLIYGISINSPSMIVANSITVISAFMLVYFKIKYAKK
;
A
#
# COMPACT_ATOMS: atom_id res chain seq x y z
N MET A 1 9.01 18.19 -12.61
CA MET A 1 8.71 16.74 -12.68
C MET A 1 7.62 16.30 -11.70
N GLU A 2 7.35 17.04 -10.61
CA GLU A 2 6.33 16.66 -9.62
C GLU A 2 4.91 16.46 -10.18
N ILE A 3 4.51 17.13 -11.27
CA ILE A 3 3.23 16.86 -11.92
C ILE A 3 3.12 15.39 -12.35
N VAL A 4 4.18 14.85 -12.97
CA VAL A 4 4.25 13.43 -13.35
C VAL A 4 4.24 12.56 -12.09
N GLY A 5 4.95 12.98 -11.04
CA GLY A 5 4.95 12.30 -9.74
C GLY A 5 3.56 12.20 -9.12
N PHE A 6 2.79 13.28 -9.10
CA PHE A 6 1.42 13.30 -8.58
C PHE A 6 0.45 12.51 -9.44
N VAL A 7 0.59 12.55 -10.77
CA VAL A 7 -0.20 11.69 -11.67
C VAL A 7 0.12 10.22 -11.42
N ALA A 8 1.39 9.86 -11.28
CA ALA A 8 1.81 8.51 -10.93
C ALA A 8 1.28 8.09 -9.56
N ALA A 9 1.35 8.97 -8.55
CA ALA A 9 0.80 8.76 -7.22
C ALA A 9 -0.70 8.48 -7.27
N PHE A 10 -1.46 9.29 -8.02
CA PHE A 10 -2.90 9.11 -8.18
C PHE A 10 -3.24 7.78 -8.87
N LEU A 11 -2.61 7.49 -10.00
CA LEU A 11 -2.89 6.27 -10.78
C LEU A 11 -2.58 5.01 -9.98
N THR A 12 -1.43 4.96 -9.32
CA THR A 12 -1.03 3.80 -8.50
C THR A 12 -1.95 3.65 -7.30
N THR A 13 -2.24 4.73 -6.58
CA THR A 13 -3.17 4.72 -5.43
C THR A 13 -4.57 4.24 -5.85
N ALA A 14 -5.10 4.76 -6.95
CA ALA A 14 -6.41 4.38 -7.48
C ALA A 14 -6.46 2.91 -7.96
N ALA A 15 -5.34 2.36 -8.42
CA ALA A 15 -5.25 0.95 -8.80
C ALA A 15 -5.22 0.01 -7.58
N PHE A 16 -4.60 0.42 -6.46
CA PHE A 16 -4.44 -0.42 -5.27
C PHE A 16 -5.60 -0.32 -4.26
N LEU A 17 -6.27 0.83 -4.13
CA LEU A 17 -7.40 0.98 -3.19
C LEU A 17 -8.54 -0.04 -3.39
N PRO A 18 -8.94 -0.38 -4.63
CA PRO A 18 -9.98 -1.38 -4.88
C PRO A 18 -9.67 -2.74 -4.26
N GLN A 19 -8.40 -3.14 -4.21
CA GLN A 19 -7.98 -4.40 -3.59
C GLN A 19 -8.25 -4.39 -2.08
N VAL A 20 -7.92 -3.30 -1.40
CA VAL A 20 -8.18 -3.15 0.04
C VAL A 20 -9.67 -3.21 0.34
N TYR A 21 -10.46 -2.48 -0.45
CA TYR A 21 -11.92 -2.47 -0.31
C TYR A 21 -12.53 -3.86 -0.57
N GLN A 22 -12.09 -4.55 -1.62
CA GLN A 22 -12.60 -5.87 -1.97
C GLN A 22 -12.27 -6.88 -0.89
N THR A 23 -11.02 -6.93 -0.41
CA THR A 23 -10.62 -7.82 0.70
C THR A 23 -11.40 -7.53 1.98
N TRP A 24 -11.67 -6.26 2.29
CA TRP A 24 -12.52 -5.91 3.44
C TRP A 24 -13.95 -6.41 3.28
N LYS A 25 -14.53 -6.23 2.09
CA LYS A 25 -15.92 -6.58 1.78
C LYS A 25 -16.15 -8.09 1.73
N THR A 26 -15.31 -8.82 0.99
CA THR A 26 -15.44 -10.27 0.81
C THR A 26 -14.87 -11.06 1.98
N LYS A 27 -13.94 -10.47 2.74
CA LYS A 27 -13.15 -11.13 3.79
C LYS A 27 -12.34 -12.31 3.27
N ASP A 28 -12.23 -12.47 1.96
CA ASP A 28 -11.43 -13.51 1.33
C ASP A 28 -9.96 -13.04 1.26
N VAL A 29 -9.10 -13.80 1.93
CA VAL A 29 -7.66 -13.57 2.03
C VAL A 29 -6.87 -14.79 1.55
N THR A 30 -7.52 -15.78 0.93
CA THR A 30 -6.90 -17.05 0.52
C THR A 30 -5.79 -16.84 -0.49
N SER A 31 -5.99 -15.93 -1.44
CA SER A 31 -5.00 -15.56 -2.47
C SER A 31 -3.88 -14.65 -1.97
N LEU A 32 -4.02 -14.04 -0.78
CA LEU A 32 -3.02 -13.11 -0.25
C LEU A 32 -1.88 -13.86 0.44
N SER A 33 -0.67 -13.69 -0.07
CA SER A 33 0.56 -14.25 0.51
C SER A 33 1.09 -13.36 1.64
N MET A 34 1.21 -13.90 2.85
CA MET A 34 1.74 -13.15 4.00
C MET A 34 3.19 -12.68 3.80
N PRO A 35 4.13 -13.52 3.30
CA PRO A 35 5.47 -13.04 2.97
C PRO A 35 5.48 -11.88 1.97
N MET A 36 4.63 -11.95 0.94
CA MET A 36 4.52 -10.88 -0.06
C MET A 36 4.03 -9.57 0.58
N LEU A 37 2.96 -9.62 1.39
CA LEU A 37 2.44 -8.44 2.07
C LEU A 37 3.47 -7.80 3.01
N THR A 38 4.23 -8.62 3.76
CA THR A 38 5.28 -8.11 4.66
C THR A 38 6.43 -7.46 3.89
N MET A 39 6.93 -8.11 2.83
CA MET A 39 7.99 -7.54 1.99
C MET A 39 7.54 -6.24 1.34
N PHE A 40 6.31 -6.19 0.83
CA PHE A 40 5.74 -4.98 0.25
C PHE A 40 5.61 -3.85 1.27
N PHE A 41 5.09 -4.15 2.47
CA PHE A 41 4.94 -3.17 3.55
C PHE A 41 6.29 -2.56 3.96
N VAL A 42 7.31 -3.39 4.18
CA VAL A 42 8.67 -2.91 4.51
C VAL A 42 9.24 -2.10 3.36
N GLY A 43 9.12 -2.56 2.12
CA GLY A 43 9.62 -1.84 0.95
C GLY A 43 8.99 -0.46 0.79
N ILE A 44 7.69 -0.32 1.01
CA ILE A 44 7.00 0.98 0.91
C ILE A 44 7.40 1.92 2.06
N ILE A 45 7.67 1.42 3.27
CA ILE A 45 8.24 2.23 4.35
C ILE A 45 9.63 2.76 3.93
N LEU A 46 10.48 1.93 3.34
CA LEU A 46 11.79 2.37 2.85
C LEU A 46 11.66 3.41 1.74
N TRP A 47 10.71 3.25 0.81
CA TRP A 47 10.41 4.25 -0.22
C TRP A 47 9.90 5.57 0.36
N LEU A 48 9.09 5.53 1.42
CA LEU A 48 8.64 6.72 2.13
C LEU A 48 9.81 7.46 2.77
N ILE A 49 10.69 6.74 3.48
CA ILE A 49 11.90 7.31 4.08
C ILE A 49 12.79 7.94 3.00
N TYR A 50 12.96 7.24 1.87
CA TYR A 50 13.73 7.74 0.74
C TYR A 50 13.10 9.02 0.15
N GLY A 51 11.78 9.03 -0.07
CA GLY A 51 11.04 10.20 -0.56
C GLY A 51 11.19 11.42 0.36
N ILE A 52 11.17 11.21 1.68
CA ILE A 52 11.46 12.25 2.68
C ILE A 52 12.90 12.74 2.53
N SER A 53 13.89 11.85 2.41
CA SER A 53 15.31 12.23 2.32
C SER A 53 15.63 13.08 1.09
N ILE A 54 14.88 12.93 0.00
CA ILE A 54 15.05 13.72 -1.23
C ILE A 54 14.04 14.87 -1.34
N ASN A 55 13.25 15.13 -0.30
CA ASN A 55 12.19 16.13 -0.26
C ASN A 55 11.23 16.06 -1.48
N SER A 56 10.78 14.85 -1.87
CA SER A 56 9.82 14.68 -2.98
C SER A 56 8.38 14.55 -2.45
N PRO A 57 7.53 15.60 -2.60
CA PRO A 57 6.16 15.57 -2.08
C PRO A 57 5.30 14.47 -2.70
N SER A 58 5.41 14.23 -4.01
CA SER A 58 4.66 13.16 -4.68
C SER A 58 4.99 11.77 -4.13
N MET A 59 6.27 11.46 -3.88
CA MET A 59 6.68 10.19 -3.28
C MET A 59 6.20 10.06 -1.83
N ILE A 60 6.27 11.14 -1.06
CA ILE A 60 5.81 11.17 0.33
C ILE A 60 4.30 10.88 0.39
N VAL A 61 3.50 11.59 -0.41
CA VAL A 61 2.04 11.41 -0.46
C VAL A 61 1.67 10.00 -0.92
N ALA A 62 2.24 9.53 -2.03
CA ALA A 62 1.93 8.21 -2.59
C ALA A 62 2.25 7.08 -1.61
N ASN A 63 3.47 7.09 -1.04
CA ASN A 63 3.89 6.01 -0.16
C ASN A 63 3.17 6.06 1.19
N SER A 64 2.80 7.24 1.71
CA SER A 64 2.02 7.34 2.95
C SER A 64 0.65 6.65 2.82
N ILE A 65 -0.07 6.89 1.72
CA ILE A 65 -1.36 6.22 1.45
C ILE A 65 -1.16 4.71 1.27
N THR A 66 -0.07 4.33 0.61
CA THR A 66 0.26 2.92 0.35
C THR A 66 0.64 2.18 1.64
N VAL A 67 1.37 2.81 2.59
CA VAL A 67 1.66 2.23 3.91
C VAL A 67 0.36 1.88 4.63
N ILE A 68 -0.60 2.81 4.67
CA ILE A 68 -1.89 2.60 5.33
C ILE A 68 -2.64 1.43 4.67
N SER A 69 -2.67 1.41 3.34
CA SER A 69 -3.32 0.36 2.55
C SER A 69 -2.70 -1.02 2.79
N ALA A 70 -1.37 -1.10 2.75
CA ALA A 70 -0.62 -2.33 2.99
C ALA A 70 -0.80 -2.82 4.44
N PHE A 71 -0.80 -1.92 5.42
CA PHE A 71 -1.12 -2.25 6.81
C PHE A 71 -2.52 -2.88 6.94
N MET A 72 -3.53 -2.30 6.29
CA MET A 72 -4.89 -2.86 6.30
C MET A 72 -4.94 -4.28 5.71
N LEU A 73 -4.23 -4.53 4.61
CA LEU A 73 -4.17 -5.87 4.01
C LEU A 73 -3.48 -6.89 4.92
N VAL A 74 -2.38 -6.51 5.56
CA VAL A 74 -1.70 -7.35 6.58
C VAL A 74 -2.66 -7.66 7.73
N TYR A 75 -3.34 -6.63 8.25
CA TYR A 75 -4.34 -6.80 9.30
C TYR A 75 -5.49 -7.72 8.89
N PHE A 76 -6.04 -7.56 7.69
CA PHE A 76 -7.09 -8.43 7.16
C PHE A 76 -6.61 -9.86 6.99
N LYS A 77 -5.39 -10.06 6.47
CA LYS A 77 -4.81 -11.41 6.35
C LYS A 77 -4.73 -12.09 7.71
N ILE A 78 -4.24 -11.41 8.74
CA ILE A 78 -4.16 -11.97 10.10
C ILE A 78 -5.55 -12.25 10.69
N LYS A 79 -6.50 -11.32 10.51
CA LYS A 79 -7.83 -11.40 11.11
C LYS A 79 -8.71 -12.48 10.45
N TYR A 80 -8.69 -12.57 9.13
CA TYR A 80 -9.59 -13.45 8.37
C TYR A 80 -8.99 -14.82 8.07
N ALA A 81 -7.67 -15.01 8.13
CA ALA A 81 -7.06 -16.33 7.94
C ALA A 81 -7.36 -17.35 9.06
N LYS A 82 -7.85 -16.89 10.21
CA LYS A 82 -8.25 -17.74 11.36
C LYS A 82 -9.72 -18.15 11.32
N LYS A 83 -10.47 -17.72 10.32
CA LYS A 83 -11.90 -17.97 10.17
C LYS A 83 -12.15 -18.88 8.99
#